data_AF-A0A399J0H3-F1
#
_entry.id   AF-A0A399J0H3-F1
#
_cell.length_a   1.000
_cell.length_b   1.000
_cell.length_c   1.000
_cell.angle_alpha   90.00
_cell.angle_beta   90.00
_cell.angle_gamma   90.00
#
_symmetry.space_group_name_H-M   'P 1'
#
loop_
_entity.id
_entity.type
_entity.pdbx_description
1 polymer ?
#
loop_
_entity_poly.entity_id
_entity_poly.type
_entity_poly.pdbx_seq_one_letter_code
_entity_poly.pdbx_strand_id
1 'polypeptide(L)'
;MSNERACANGRSMSRRTLLTALPVAGVSLVLPAISIAQATDPHPAWLDQWRAAYADWCAGLAISEDDTPATDALYERVSKIETRLETTPAKTVSGALAIVEYVIEDAGGEFSYPGHAQALELARDALRIASFT
;
A
#
# COMPACT_ATOMS: atom_id res chain seq x y z
N MET A 1 33.81 51.79 5.65
CA MET A 1 32.39 51.91 5.23
C MET A 1 31.69 50.63 5.63
N SER A 2 31.02 50.65 6.79
CA SER A 2 30.31 49.50 7.35
C SER A 2 28.92 49.41 6.76
N ASN A 3 28.51 48.23 6.30
CA ASN A 3 27.12 47.93 5.97
C ASN A 3 26.71 46.65 6.70
N GLU A 4 26.29 46.85 7.94
CA GLU A 4 25.47 45.92 8.70
C GLU A 4 24.01 46.18 8.33
N ARG A 5 23.30 45.15 7.86
CA ARG A 5 21.84 45.17 7.76
C ARG A 5 21.29 43.98 8.52
N ALA A 6 20.91 44.27 9.75
CA ALA A 6 20.02 43.47 10.57
C ALA A 6 18.67 43.29 9.84
N CYS A 7 18.34 42.06 9.48
CA CYS A 7 16.97 41.70 9.13
C CYS A 7 16.24 41.34 10.42
N ALA A 8 15.15 42.07 10.65
CA ALA A 8 14.35 42.08 11.84
C ALA A 8 13.78 40.71 12.22
N ASN A 9 13.80 40.43 13.52
CA ASN A 9 13.08 39.35 14.18
C ASN A 9 11.58 39.45 13.89
N GLY A 10 11.10 38.64 12.95
CA GLY A 10 9.66 38.39 12.78
C GLY A 10 9.11 37.73 14.05
N ARG A 11 8.06 38.32 14.62
CA ARG A 11 7.33 37.82 15.80
C ARG A 11 7.11 36.31 15.70
N SER A 12 7.83 35.56 16.53
CA SER A 12 7.55 34.16 16.82
C SER A 12 6.17 34.07 17.46
N MET A 13 5.17 33.72 16.65
CA MET A 13 3.86 33.30 17.15
C MET A 13 4.08 31.98 17.90
N SER A 14 3.95 32.02 19.22
CA SER A 14 4.09 30.86 20.10
C SER A 14 3.14 29.74 19.65
N ARG A 15 3.71 28.55 19.40
CA ARG A 15 2.98 27.33 19.01
C ARG A 15 1.82 26.97 19.95
N ARG A 16 1.79 27.54 21.17
CA ARG A 16 0.72 27.34 22.16
C ARG A 16 -0.62 27.99 21.77
N THR A 17 -0.64 29.02 20.93
CA THR A 17 -1.90 29.72 20.60
C THR A 17 -2.75 28.95 19.56
N LEU A 18 -2.17 27.98 18.85
CA LEU A 18 -2.89 27.18 17.85
C LEU A 18 -3.71 26.02 18.44
N LEU A 19 -3.54 25.68 19.73
CA LEU A 19 -4.19 24.51 20.35
C LEU A 19 -5.47 24.84 21.14
N THR A 20 -5.84 26.10 21.32
CA THR A 20 -6.98 26.48 22.17
C THR A 20 -8.27 26.80 21.43
N ALA A 21 -8.31 26.65 20.10
CA ALA A 21 -9.47 27.03 19.27
C ALA A 21 -10.09 25.83 18.53
N LEU A 22 -10.20 24.68 19.17
CA LEU A 22 -11.00 23.56 18.66
C LEU A 22 -12.37 23.58 19.34
N PRO A 23 -13.45 24.01 18.65
CA PRO A 23 -14.80 23.79 19.15
C PRO A 23 -15.04 22.30 19.25
N VAL A 24 -15.52 21.86 20.42
CA VAL A 24 -16.02 20.50 20.67
C VAL A 24 -17.32 20.34 19.88
N ALA A 25 -17.20 20.20 18.56
CA ALA A 25 -18.29 19.74 17.72
C ALA A 25 -18.37 18.23 17.90
N GLY A 26 -19.37 17.79 18.66
CA GLY A 26 -19.72 16.38 18.79
C GLY A 26 -20.09 15.81 17.44
N VAL A 27 -19.12 15.22 16.75
CA VAL A 27 -19.37 14.41 15.56
C VAL A 27 -20.07 13.14 16.05
N SER A 28 -21.40 13.14 16.00
CA SER A 28 -22.16 11.89 15.99
C SER A 28 -21.75 11.17 14.71
N LEU A 29 -20.83 10.22 14.85
CA LEU A 29 -20.52 9.25 13.81
C LEU A 29 -21.78 8.43 13.60
N VAL A 30 -22.61 8.86 12.64
CA VAL A 30 -23.59 7.99 12.01
C VAL A 30 -22.77 6.92 11.29
N LEU A 31 -22.41 5.88 12.03
CA LEU A 31 -21.85 4.67 11.46
C LEU A 31 -22.95 4.11 10.55
N PRO A 32 -22.73 4.03 9.22
CA PRO A 32 -23.66 3.31 8.37
C PRO A 32 -23.82 1.93 9.00
N ALA A 33 -25.07 1.47 9.16
CA ALA A 33 -25.38 0.16 9.69
C ALA A 33 -24.52 -0.86 8.93
N ILE A 34 -23.47 -1.33 9.59
CA ILE A 34 -22.53 -2.28 9.03
C ILE A 34 -23.35 -3.55 8.92
N SER A 35 -23.85 -3.83 7.72
CA SER A 35 -24.35 -5.16 7.40
C SER A 35 -23.17 -6.09 7.64
N ILE A 36 -23.26 -6.89 8.70
CA ILE A 36 -22.26 -7.91 9.08
C ILE A 36 -22.38 -9.12 8.12
N ALA A 37 -22.70 -8.87 6.84
CA ALA A 37 -22.20 -9.77 5.82
C ALA A 37 -20.68 -9.62 5.91
N GLN A 38 -19.98 -10.62 6.47
CA GLN A 38 -18.53 -10.65 6.52
C GLN A 38 -18.03 -10.39 5.11
N ALA A 39 -17.67 -9.14 4.82
CA ALA A 39 -17.21 -8.76 3.50
C ALA A 39 -15.92 -9.56 3.30
N THR A 40 -15.96 -10.59 2.47
CA THR A 40 -14.77 -11.33 2.11
C THR A 40 -14.13 -10.60 0.95
N ASP A 41 -12.94 -10.05 1.18
CA ASP A 41 -12.15 -9.49 0.08
C ASP A 41 -11.64 -10.61 -0.83
N PRO A 42 -11.60 -10.39 -2.15
CA PRO A 42 -11.05 -11.36 -3.10
C PRO A 42 -9.51 -11.36 -3.12
N HIS A 43 -8.86 -10.35 -2.52
CA HIS A 43 -7.41 -10.14 -2.62
C HIS A 43 -6.55 -11.31 -2.16
N PRO A 44 -6.83 -12.03 -1.05
CA PRO A 44 -6.01 -13.19 -0.67
C PRO A 44 -5.99 -14.27 -1.77
N ALA A 45 -7.14 -14.55 -2.37
CA ALA A 45 -7.23 -15.52 -3.46
C ALA A 45 -6.55 -15.01 -4.74
N TRP A 46 -6.54 -13.70 -4.99
CA TRP A 46 -5.81 -13.11 -6.11
C TRP A 46 -4.30 -13.14 -5.90
N LEU A 47 -3.81 -12.91 -4.68
CA LEU A 47 -2.39 -13.02 -4.34
C LEU A 47 -1.88 -14.45 -4.61
N ASP A 48 -2.62 -15.48 -4.19
CA ASP A 48 -2.25 -16.87 -4.49
C ASP A 48 -2.25 -17.16 -6.00
N GLN A 49 -3.22 -16.60 -6.75
CA GLN A 49 -3.25 -16.71 -8.20
C GLN A 49 -2.08 -16.00 -8.87
N TRP A 50 -1.68 -14.82 -8.36
CA TRP A 50 -0.54 -14.07 -8.85
C TRP A 50 0.75 -14.86 -8.63
N ARG A 51 1.01 -15.36 -7.41
CA ARG A 51 2.19 -16.18 -7.10
C ARG A 51 2.32 -17.38 -8.04
N ALA A 52 1.22 -18.08 -8.29
CA ALA A 52 1.20 -19.21 -9.23
C ALA A 52 1.47 -18.77 -10.68
N ALA A 53 0.81 -17.72 -11.16
CA ALA A 53 1.01 -17.20 -12.51
C ALA A 53 2.42 -16.64 -12.73
N TYR A 54 2.99 -15.97 -11.73
CA TYR A 54 4.34 -15.43 -11.75
C TYR A 54 5.37 -16.56 -11.80
N ALA A 55 5.19 -17.62 -11.00
CA ALA A 55 6.03 -18.82 -11.07
C ALA A 55 5.98 -19.49 -12.46
N ASP A 56 4.80 -19.62 -13.05
CA ASP A 56 4.63 -20.15 -14.41
C ASP A 56 5.37 -19.27 -15.44
N TRP A 57 5.24 -17.95 -15.33
CA TRP A 57 5.92 -16.98 -16.21
C TRP A 57 7.44 -17.06 -16.09
N CYS A 58 7.99 -17.06 -14.86
CA CYS A 58 9.42 -17.24 -14.62
C CYS A 58 9.95 -18.56 -15.19
N ALA A 59 9.19 -19.66 -15.04
CA ALA A 59 9.55 -20.94 -15.63
C ALA A 59 9.53 -20.91 -17.16
N GLY A 60 8.60 -20.18 -17.77
CA GLY A 60 8.55 -19.93 -19.21
C GLY A 60 9.78 -19.17 -19.72
N LEU A 61 10.16 -18.10 -19.03
CA LEU A 61 11.35 -17.30 -19.36
C LEU A 61 12.66 -18.10 -19.21
N ALA A 62 12.72 -19.05 -18.26
CA ALA A 62 13.87 -19.92 -18.11
C ALA A 62 14.08 -20.90 -19.29
N ILE A 63 13.02 -21.15 -20.08
CA ILE A 63 13.06 -22.06 -21.24
C ILE A 63 13.40 -21.28 -22.53
N SER A 64 12.96 -20.03 -22.64
CA SER A 64 13.19 -19.18 -23.80
C SER A 64 13.36 -17.73 -23.36
N GLU A 65 14.50 -17.13 -23.73
CA GLU A 65 14.78 -15.71 -23.50
C GLU A 65 14.06 -14.79 -24.50
N ASP A 66 13.45 -15.37 -25.55
CA ASP A 66 12.73 -14.62 -26.59
C ASP A 66 11.26 -14.40 -26.21
N ASP A 67 10.70 -13.26 -26.62
CA ASP A 67 9.26 -13.01 -26.57
C ASP A 67 8.54 -13.96 -27.53
N THR A 68 7.98 -15.03 -27.00
CA THR A 68 7.13 -15.97 -27.72
C THR A 68 5.65 -15.73 -27.40
N PRO A 69 4.72 -16.12 -28.29
CA PRO A 69 3.29 -16.07 -27.97
C PRO A 69 2.91 -16.83 -26.69
N ALA A 70 3.71 -17.82 -26.28
CA ALA A 70 3.49 -18.57 -25.04
C ALA A 70 3.93 -17.78 -23.80
N THR A 71 5.08 -17.13 -23.84
CA THR A 71 5.56 -16.26 -22.73
C THR A 71 4.69 -15.01 -22.60
N ASP A 72 4.21 -14.46 -23.72
CA ASP A 72 3.25 -13.34 -23.75
C ASP A 72 1.93 -13.69 -23.04
N ALA A 73 1.39 -14.88 -23.31
CA ALA A 73 0.15 -15.32 -22.67
C ALA A 73 0.30 -15.51 -21.15
N LEU A 74 1.48 -15.95 -20.70
CA LEU A 74 1.80 -16.06 -19.27
C LEU A 74 1.89 -14.67 -18.63
N TYR A 75 2.59 -13.74 -19.28
CA TYR A 75 2.68 -12.35 -18.83
C TYR A 75 1.31 -11.67 -18.76
N GLU A 76 0.45 -11.84 -19.78
CA GLU A 76 -0.90 -11.27 -19.80
C GLU A 76 -1.75 -11.81 -18.63
N ARG A 77 -1.57 -13.08 -18.25
CA ARG A 77 -2.24 -13.67 -17.09
C ARG A 77 -1.79 -13.01 -15.79
N VAL A 78 -0.48 -12.81 -15.61
CA VAL A 78 0.10 -12.10 -14.45
C VAL A 78 -0.48 -10.68 -14.37
N SER A 79 -0.36 -9.91 -15.47
CA SER A 79 -0.80 -8.51 -15.56
C SER A 79 -2.29 -8.31 -15.25
N LYS A 80 -3.15 -9.24 -15.68
CA LYS A 80 -4.59 -9.20 -15.36
C LYS A 80 -4.87 -9.33 -13.87
N ILE A 81 -4.07 -10.08 -13.13
CA ILE A 81 -4.23 -10.28 -11.68
C ILE A 81 -3.69 -9.06 -10.94
N GLU A 82 -2.53 -8.55 -11.34
CA GLU A 82 -1.92 -7.32 -10.82
C GLU A 82 -2.89 -6.14 -10.92
N THR A 83 -3.48 -5.95 -12.11
CA THR A 83 -4.50 -4.92 -12.33
C THR A 83 -5.64 -5.04 -11.32
N ARG A 84 -6.08 -6.26 -10.97
CA ARG A 84 -7.16 -6.45 -9.98
C ARG A 84 -6.71 -6.12 -8.56
N LEU A 85 -5.50 -6.54 -8.16
CA LEU A 85 -4.91 -6.22 -6.87
C LEU A 85 -4.75 -4.71 -6.67
N GLU A 86 -4.35 -3.99 -7.72
CA GLU A 86 -4.04 -2.55 -7.66
C GLU A 86 -5.28 -1.66 -7.76
N THR A 87 -6.29 -2.07 -8.52
CA THR A 87 -7.46 -1.22 -8.82
C THR A 87 -8.67 -1.51 -7.96
N THR A 88 -8.67 -2.61 -7.20
CA THR A 88 -9.79 -2.96 -6.31
C THR A 88 -9.47 -2.56 -4.87
N PRO A 89 -10.22 -1.65 -4.24
CA PRO A 89 -10.02 -1.31 -2.84
C PRO A 89 -10.31 -2.51 -1.91
N ALA A 90 -9.40 -2.79 -0.99
CA ALA A 90 -9.64 -3.75 0.10
C ALA A 90 -10.65 -3.19 1.11
N LYS A 91 -11.52 -4.05 1.63
CA LYS A 91 -12.56 -3.74 2.63
C LYS A 91 -12.29 -4.38 3.98
N THR A 92 -11.27 -5.22 4.07
CA THR A 92 -10.85 -5.99 5.25
C THR A 92 -9.35 -5.87 5.50
N VAL A 93 -8.95 -6.18 6.73
CA VAL A 93 -7.52 -6.27 7.10
C VAL A 93 -6.81 -7.34 6.27
N SER A 94 -7.45 -8.49 6.04
CA SER A 94 -6.88 -9.57 5.22
C SER A 94 -6.66 -9.14 3.77
N GLY A 95 -7.59 -8.38 3.19
CA GLY A 95 -7.42 -7.84 1.84
C GLY A 95 -6.31 -6.79 1.76
N ALA A 96 -6.23 -5.89 2.74
CA ALA A 96 -5.15 -4.91 2.81
C ALA A 96 -3.77 -5.58 2.99
N LEU A 97 -3.70 -6.62 3.83
CA LEU A 97 -2.48 -7.41 4.02
C LEU A 97 -2.04 -8.08 2.71
N ALA A 98 -2.98 -8.67 1.96
CA ALA A 98 -2.67 -9.30 0.68
C ALA A 98 -2.09 -8.32 -0.35
N ILE A 99 -2.60 -7.08 -0.41
CA ILE A 99 -2.04 -6.03 -1.28
C ILE A 99 -0.61 -5.68 -0.85
N VAL A 100 -0.36 -5.51 0.46
CA VAL A 100 0.99 -5.18 0.95
C VAL A 100 1.98 -6.32 0.68
N GLU A 101 1.57 -7.57 0.86
CA GLU A 101 2.41 -8.73 0.53
C GLU A 101 2.72 -8.79 -0.97
N TYR A 102 1.74 -8.56 -1.84
CA TYR A 102 1.96 -8.43 -3.28
C TYR A 102 3.03 -7.37 -3.60
N VAL A 103 2.88 -6.14 -3.09
CA VAL A 103 3.82 -5.05 -3.39
C VAL A 103 5.24 -5.36 -2.91
N ILE A 104 5.39 -6.05 -1.78
CA ILE A 104 6.72 -6.46 -1.28
C ILE A 104 7.34 -7.53 -2.17
N GLU A 105 6.55 -8.52 -2.59
CA GLU A 105 7.00 -9.63 -3.43
C GLU A 105 7.33 -9.17 -4.86
N ASP A 106 6.45 -8.40 -5.48
CA ASP A 106 6.61 -7.87 -6.84
C ASP A 106 7.83 -6.96 -6.97
N ALA A 107 8.09 -6.11 -5.96
CA ALA A 107 9.27 -5.25 -5.95
C ALA A 107 10.60 -6.04 -5.91
N GLY A 108 10.59 -7.34 -5.58
CA GLY A 108 11.81 -8.16 -5.52
C GLY A 108 12.87 -7.65 -4.54
N GLY A 109 12.50 -6.79 -3.59
CA GLY A 109 13.42 -6.07 -2.70
C GLY A 109 14.07 -4.81 -3.33
N GLU A 110 13.79 -4.52 -4.59
CA GLU A 110 14.30 -3.36 -5.33
C GLU A 110 13.38 -2.15 -5.16
N PHE A 111 13.39 -1.55 -3.96
CA PHE A 111 12.74 -0.27 -3.75
C PHE A 111 13.67 0.88 -4.10
N SER A 112 13.19 1.85 -4.89
CA SER A 112 13.96 3.06 -5.24
C SER A 112 14.40 3.87 -4.02
N TYR A 113 13.69 3.75 -2.89
CA TYR A 113 14.00 4.44 -1.64
C TYR A 113 14.00 3.46 -0.46
N PRO A 114 15.07 3.43 0.37
CA PRO A 114 15.17 2.52 1.52
C PRO A 114 14.01 2.63 2.52
N GLY A 115 13.40 3.81 2.64
CA GLY A 115 12.25 4.04 3.52
C GLY A 115 10.97 3.33 3.07
N HIS A 116 10.80 3.01 1.78
CA HIS A 116 9.60 2.34 1.29
C HIS A 116 9.54 0.89 1.73
N ALA A 117 10.66 0.17 1.62
CA ALA A 117 10.76 -1.22 2.09
C ALA A 117 10.40 -1.30 3.59
N GLN A 118 11.02 -0.45 4.42
CA GLN A 118 10.77 -0.42 5.86
C GLN A 118 9.31 -0.07 6.20
N ALA A 119 8.70 0.87 5.47
CA ALA A 119 7.32 1.27 5.70
C ALA A 119 6.33 0.16 5.34
N LEU A 120 6.56 -0.56 4.22
CA LEU A 120 5.73 -1.68 3.80
C LEU A 120 5.86 -2.87 4.75
N GLU A 121 7.08 -3.16 5.20
CA GLU A 121 7.35 -4.20 6.20
C GLU A 121 6.64 -3.91 7.53
N LEU A 122 6.76 -2.67 8.03
CA LEU A 122 6.03 -2.24 9.23
C LEU A 122 4.51 -2.34 9.04
N ALA A 123 3.99 -1.95 7.87
CA ALA A 123 2.57 -2.06 7.57
C ALA A 123 2.10 -3.53 7.55
N ARG A 124 2.88 -4.43 6.94
CA ARG A 124 2.62 -5.88 6.93
C ARG A 124 2.52 -6.43 8.35
N ASP A 125 3.48 -6.12 9.21
CA ASP A 125 3.49 -6.61 10.59
C ASP A 125 2.30 -6.08 11.41
N ALA A 126 1.98 -4.79 11.26
CA ALA A 126 0.82 -4.20 11.91
C ALA A 126 -0.51 -4.85 11.48
N LEU A 127 -0.66 -5.12 10.17
CA LEU A 127 -1.85 -5.77 9.62
C LEU A 127 -1.97 -7.24 10.05
N ARG A 128 -0.84 -7.96 10.16
CA ARG A 128 -0.82 -9.33 10.72
C ARG A 128 -1.31 -9.37 12.15
N ILE A 129 -0.83 -8.46 13.00
CA ILE A 129 -1.30 -8.35 14.39
C ILE A 129 -2.81 -8.07 14.43
N ALA A 130 -3.28 -7.13 13.61
CA ALA A 130 -4.69 -6.77 13.54
C ALA A 130 -5.60 -7.92 13.05
N SER A 131 -5.06 -8.90 12.31
CA SER A 131 -5.81 -10.05 11.82
C SER A 131 -6.14 -11.10 12.90
N PHE A 132 -5.52 -11.01 14.08
CA PHE A 132 -5.76 -11.91 15.22
C PHE A 132 -6.67 -11.32 16.31
N THR A 133 -7.08 -10.06 16.17
CA THR A 133 -8.01 -9.33 17.06
C THR A 133 -9.42 -9.32 16.51
#